data_AF-A0A496TQ41-F1
#
_entry.id   AF-A0A496TQ41-F1
#
_cell.length_a   1.000
_cell.length_b   1.000
_cell.length_c   1.000
_cell.angle_alpha   90.00
_cell.angle_beta   90.00
_cell.angle_gamma   90.00
#
_symmetry.space_group_name_H-M   'P 1'
#
loop_
_entity.id
_entity.type
_entity.pdbx_description
1 polymer ?
#
loop_
_entity_poly.entity_id
_entity_poly.type
_entity_poly.pdbx_seq_one_letter_code
_entity_poly.pdbx_strand_id
1 'polypeptide(L)'
;MKEENLKSKTDTYFCEGRKTDKYIKELLPEELKYIKERNKKLSSAEILVQLVGFSWEPLLISVCIYKPEKIYIILNKYYGEIEGNAKGDDYKENINKLKEQNLIDNVPDILPDAWETVEDTPKDVFDFLKKHILSHLNDGKQVVIDITGAKKSMVSGAYLFASYTNCPVSYIDFDRYSEKYSIPYGYTCKINEFKNPMEVFKLREWERVEQLYRQYSFRTAKSLILEIKQSTKSFMKDDGITAINRLIECLKFYEAWDEGDYKGALERYKDLQKIVPEITCPTAVEKLGEFWPDRENLKEDIKKLEEMNENNHSIYKKKNEIIVYAEDELEKIKRIVKYQEDYRSALLRAAGLSDFLLKVRIIKLWNDNQFVVEMNGKSYSREDLEKEKKLNIKKALLEFAGASYIIKCLRYTEYKQDYVIELNIKGIGRIKAHRLGKAIMLDKFWENIKADGINLPDDIFIMRNKAIHFCLSIPEKMSRISVKFTEENLKEYNKNWTEVSNIAGIYKAMDWQSLCDVCKINFLPKIRRVTDG
;
A
#
# COMPACT_ATOMS: atom_id res chain seq x y z
N MET A 1 34.01 -28.19 -40.37
CA MET A 1 35.10 -29.03 -39.82
C MET A 1 34.97 -29.38 -38.33
N LYS A 2 35.05 -28.46 -37.34
CA LYS A 2 34.88 -28.82 -35.90
C LYS A 2 33.46 -29.32 -35.56
N GLU A 3 32.42 -28.64 -36.05
CA GLU A 3 31.01 -28.96 -35.75
C GLU A 3 30.54 -30.26 -36.40
N GLU A 4 30.92 -30.53 -37.65
CA GLU A 4 30.57 -31.78 -38.35
C GLU A 4 31.22 -33.02 -37.72
N ASN A 5 32.45 -32.86 -37.20
CA ASN A 5 33.12 -33.92 -36.46
C ASN A 5 32.39 -34.22 -35.14
N LEU A 6 32.02 -33.17 -34.38
CA LEU A 6 31.20 -33.31 -33.17
C LEU A 6 29.85 -33.97 -33.45
N LYS A 7 29.18 -33.60 -34.54
CA LYS A 7 27.94 -34.24 -34.98
C LYS A 7 28.12 -35.74 -35.21
N SER A 8 29.14 -36.13 -35.98
CA SER A 8 29.44 -37.54 -36.27
C SER A 8 29.76 -38.35 -35.00
N LYS A 9 30.56 -37.79 -34.09
CA LYS A 9 30.85 -38.40 -32.78
C LYS A 9 29.57 -38.58 -31.94
N THR A 10 28.69 -37.57 -31.94
CA THR A 10 27.42 -37.60 -31.21
C THR A 10 26.46 -38.64 -31.79
N ASP A 11 26.34 -38.74 -33.12
CA ASP A 11 25.53 -39.76 -33.79
C ASP A 11 26.05 -41.17 -33.50
N THR A 12 27.38 -41.35 -33.42
CA THR A 12 28.00 -42.62 -33.02
C THR A 12 27.67 -42.97 -31.57
N TYR A 13 27.74 -42.00 -30.66
CA TYR A 13 27.33 -42.18 -29.27
C TYR A 13 25.85 -42.61 -29.15
N PHE A 14 24.97 -42.04 -29.97
CA PHE A 14 23.56 -42.43 -30.03
C PHE A 14 23.37 -43.85 -30.56
N CYS A 15 24.07 -44.24 -31.63
CA CYS A 15 24.04 -45.60 -32.17
C CYS A 15 24.42 -46.67 -31.13
N GLU A 16 25.39 -46.36 -30.26
CA GLU A 16 25.97 -47.32 -29.32
C GLU A 16 25.23 -47.43 -27.97
N GLY A 17 24.03 -46.85 -27.88
CA GLY A 17 23.16 -47.02 -26.72
C GLY A 17 23.44 -46.07 -25.55
N ARG A 18 24.14 -44.96 -25.77
CA ARG A 18 24.27 -43.84 -24.81
C ARG A 18 24.89 -44.22 -23.46
N LYS A 19 26.02 -44.93 -23.49
CA LYS A 19 26.75 -45.30 -22.28
C LYS A 19 27.37 -44.05 -21.63
N THR A 20 26.96 -43.71 -20.40
CA THR A 20 27.38 -42.50 -19.71
C THR A 20 28.90 -42.38 -19.56
N ASP A 21 29.61 -43.48 -19.32
CA ASP A 21 31.09 -43.47 -19.26
C ASP A 21 31.73 -43.01 -20.56
N LYS A 22 31.17 -43.46 -21.70
CA LYS A 22 31.64 -43.04 -23.02
C LYS A 22 31.35 -41.55 -23.25
N TYR A 23 30.17 -41.08 -22.82
CA TYR A 23 29.81 -39.67 -22.91
C TYR A 23 30.80 -38.79 -22.15
N ILE A 24 31.04 -39.08 -20.87
CA ILE A 24 31.92 -38.30 -19.98
C ILE A 24 33.36 -38.29 -20.50
N LYS A 25 33.85 -39.43 -20.98
CA LYS A 25 35.26 -39.58 -21.41
C LYS A 25 35.53 -39.00 -22.79
N GLU A 26 34.62 -39.19 -23.75
CA GLU A 26 34.92 -38.95 -25.17
C GLU A 26 34.17 -37.75 -25.76
N LEU A 27 32.92 -37.52 -25.34
CA LEU A 27 32.06 -36.53 -25.98
C LEU A 27 31.98 -35.22 -25.19
N LEU A 28 31.63 -35.28 -23.91
CA LEU A 28 31.46 -34.12 -23.02
C LEU A 28 32.66 -33.13 -23.03
N PRO A 29 33.94 -33.55 -23.02
CA PRO A 29 35.07 -32.62 -23.05
C PRO A 29 35.08 -31.75 -24.32
N GLU A 30 34.74 -32.35 -25.47
CA GLU A 30 34.70 -31.68 -26.76
C GLU A 30 33.47 -30.75 -26.87
N GLU A 31 32.32 -31.18 -26.30
CA GLU A 31 31.12 -30.33 -26.19
C GLU A 31 31.40 -29.10 -25.33
N LEU A 32 31.99 -29.27 -24.14
CA LEU A 32 32.33 -28.16 -23.24
C LEU A 32 33.32 -27.18 -23.86
N LYS A 33 34.31 -27.68 -24.62
CA LYS A 33 35.25 -26.83 -25.36
C LYS A 33 34.51 -25.98 -26.41
N TYR A 34 33.61 -26.60 -27.15
CA TYR A 34 32.80 -25.92 -28.15
C TYR A 34 31.85 -24.88 -27.53
N ILE A 35 31.23 -25.21 -26.39
CA ILE A 35 30.35 -24.30 -25.63
C ILE A 35 31.14 -23.08 -25.13
N LYS A 36 32.31 -23.28 -24.53
CA LYS A 36 33.19 -22.19 -24.04
C LYS A 36 33.66 -21.25 -25.15
N GLU A 37 33.92 -21.78 -26.36
CA GLU A 37 34.29 -20.96 -27.53
C GLU A 37 33.15 -20.03 -27.98
N ARG A 38 31.88 -20.40 -27.72
CA ARG A 38 30.69 -19.64 -28.15
C ARG A 38 30.03 -18.77 -27.06
N ASN A 39 30.04 -19.22 -25.80
CA ASN A 39 29.39 -18.54 -24.68
C ASN A 39 30.43 -17.87 -23.77
N LYS A 40 30.76 -16.60 -24.04
CA LYS A 40 31.79 -15.84 -23.30
C LYS A 40 31.41 -15.41 -21.88
N LYS A 41 30.15 -15.58 -21.48
CA LYS A 41 29.62 -15.10 -20.19
C LYS A 41 28.88 -16.26 -19.52
N LEU A 42 29.60 -17.02 -18.71
CA LEU A 42 29.06 -18.10 -17.89
C LEU A 42 29.04 -17.63 -16.44
N SER A 43 27.89 -17.70 -15.79
CA SER A 43 27.72 -17.40 -14.37
C SER A 43 28.23 -18.58 -13.53
N SER A 44 28.95 -18.29 -12.45
CA SER A 44 29.26 -19.28 -11.40
C SER A 44 28.11 -19.36 -10.40
N ALA A 45 27.97 -20.49 -9.72
CA ALA A 45 27.05 -20.64 -8.59
C ALA A 45 27.80 -21.19 -7.38
N GLU A 46 27.48 -20.76 -6.17
CA GLU A 46 27.96 -21.44 -4.94
C GLU A 46 27.17 -22.73 -4.73
N ILE A 47 25.86 -22.67 -4.98
CA ILE A 47 24.93 -23.78 -4.81
C ILE A 47 24.16 -23.99 -6.11
N LEU A 48 24.22 -25.20 -6.65
CA LEU A 48 23.41 -25.63 -7.80
C LEU A 48 22.33 -26.60 -7.32
N VAL A 49 21.08 -26.26 -7.55
CA VAL A 49 19.96 -27.18 -7.32
C VAL A 49 19.58 -27.83 -8.62
N GLN A 50 19.55 -29.16 -8.67
CA GLN A 50 19.22 -29.91 -9.88
C GLN A 50 18.02 -30.81 -9.64
N LEU A 51 17.00 -30.65 -10.49
CA LEU A 51 15.90 -31.60 -10.55
C LEU A 51 16.30 -32.75 -11.47
N VAL A 52 16.37 -33.96 -10.92
CA VAL A 52 16.91 -35.11 -11.63
C VAL A 52 15.88 -35.82 -12.48
N GLY A 53 16.27 -36.12 -13.72
CA GLY A 53 15.49 -36.79 -14.74
C GLY A 53 15.94 -38.19 -15.11
N PHE A 54 15.44 -38.64 -16.26
CA PHE A 54 15.97 -39.83 -16.92
C PHE A 54 17.33 -39.59 -17.58
N SER A 55 17.54 -38.40 -18.14
CA SER A 55 18.76 -38.01 -18.86
C SER A 55 19.73 -37.28 -17.94
N TRP A 56 21.01 -37.65 -18.02
CA TRP A 56 22.07 -37.12 -17.16
C TRP A 56 22.92 -36.08 -17.85
N GLU A 57 23.07 -36.22 -19.17
CA GLU A 57 23.99 -35.44 -19.98
C GLU A 57 23.82 -33.92 -19.81
N PRO A 58 22.58 -33.36 -19.83
CA PRO A 58 22.40 -31.93 -19.59
C PRO A 58 22.80 -31.53 -18.17
N LEU A 59 22.46 -32.33 -17.15
CA LEU A 59 22.76 -31.99 -15.76
C LEU A 59 24.28 -32.03 -15.49
N LEU A 60 25.03 -32.92 -16.13
CA LEU A 60 26.49 -32.94 -16.04
C LEU A 60 27.12 -31.72 -16.73
N ILE A 61 26.54 -31.25 -17.85
CA ILE A 61 26.94 -30.00 -18.48
C ILE A 61 26.75 -28.81 -17.52
N SER A 62 25.61 -28.68 -16.82
CA SER A 62 25.42 -27.58 -15.86
C SER A 62 26.41 -27.64 -14.69
N VAL A 63 26.74 -28.83 -14.17
CA VAL A 63 27.79 -28.98 -13.15
C VAL A 63 29.14 -28.47 -13.65
N CYS A 64 29.53 -28.84 -14.87
CA CYS A 64 30.81 -28.42 -15.46
C CYS A 64 30.89 -26.92 -15.76
N ILE A 65 29.75 -26.28 -15.99
CA ILE A 65 29.67 -24.86 -16.34
C ILE A 65 29.58 -23.99 -15.08
N TYR A 66 28.65 -24.29 -14.17
CA TYR A 66 28.46 -23.50 -12.95
C TYR A 66 29.55 -23.73 -11.90
N LYS A 67 30.20 -24.91 -11.92
CA LYS A 67 31.24 -25.33 -10.98
C LYS A 67 30.87 -25.06 -9.51
N PRO A 68 29.74 -25.60 -9.03
CA PRO A 68 29.25 -25.30 -7.70
C PRO A 68 30.14 -25.86 -6.59
N GLU A 69 30.07 -25.27 -5.40
CA GLU A 69 30.63 -25.85 -4.18
C GLU A 69 29.71 -26.95 -3.65
N LYS A 70 28.39 -26.75 -3.77
CA LYS A 70 27.37 -27.69 -3.31
C LYS A 70 26.33 -27.97 -4.39
N ILE A 71 25.90 -29.21 -4.50
CA ILE A 71 24.78 -29.61 -5.36
C ILE A 71 23.65 -30.15 -4.49
N TYR A 72 22.48 -29.53 -4.56
CA TYR A 72 21.26 -30.10 -4.00
C TYR A 72 20.50 -30.85 -5.09
N ILE A 73 20.30 -32.14 -4.88
CA ILE A 73 19.64 -33.03 -5.83
C ILE A 73 18.21 -33.25 -5.37
N ILE A 74 17.26 -33.01 -6.28
CA ILE A 74 15.85 -33.33 -6.08
C ILE A 74 15.51 -34.57 -6.90
N LEU A 75 15.29 -35.69 -6.21
CA LEU A 75 14.98 -36.98 -6.80
C LEU A 75 13.48 -37.27 -6.70
N ASN A 76 12.88 -37.75 -7.79
CA ASN A 76 11.56 -38.36 -7.73
C ASN A 76 11.65 -39.71 -6.98
N LYS A 77 10.56 -40.14 -6.34
CA LYS A 77 10.52 -41.45 -5.68
C LYS A 77 10.88 -42.61 -6.61
N TYR A 78 10.41 -42.55 -7.86
CA TYR A 78 10.63 -43.59 -8.86
C TYR A 78 10.89 -43.04 -10.26
N TYR A 79 11.77 -43.71 -10.99
CA TYR A 79 12.13 -43.47 -12.39
C TYR A 79 11.80 -44.72 -13.21
N GLY A 80 10.50 -44.96 -13.44
CA GLY A 80 10.03 -46.26 -13.92
C GLY A 80 10.12 -47.27 -12.79
N GLU A 81 10.87 -48.36 -12.98
CA GLU A 81 11.09 -49.41 -11.97
C GLU A 81 12.27 -49.10 -11.03
N ILE A 82 13.03 -48.04 -11.30
CA ILE A 82 14.23 -47.66 -10.53
C ILE A 82 13.84 -46.75 -9.38
N GLU A 83 14.24 -47.10 -8.16
CA GLU A 83 14.09 -46.24 -6.99
C GLU A 83 14.93 -44.96 -7.09
N GLY A 84 14.39 -43.85 -6.61
CA GLY A 84 15.06 -42.54 -6.64
C GLY A 84 16.44 -42.56 -6.01
N ASN A 85 16.62 -43.30 -4.90
CA ASN A 85 17.89 -43.41 -4.20
C ASN A 85 18.98 -44.04 -5.08
N ALA A 86 18.67 -45.16 -5.74
CA ALA A 86 19.60 -45.82 -6.67
C ALA A 86 19.95 -44.89 -7.84
N LYS A 87 18.97 -44.14 -8.34
CA LYS A 87 19.18 -43.11 -9.38
C LYS A 87 20.09 -41.98 -8.89
N GLY A 88 20.00 -41.60 -7.61
CA GLY A 88 20.88 -40.63 -6.96
C GLY A 88 22.32 -41.13 -6.83
N ASP A 89 22.51 -42.37 -6.41
CA ASP A 89 23.83 -43.01 -6.30
C ASP A 89 24.54 -43.07 -7.66
N ASP A 90 23.83 -43.48 -8.72
CA ASP A 90 24.33 -43.47 -10.09
C ASP A 90 24.78 -42.06 -10.53
N TYR A 91 24.02 -41.03 -10.16
CA TYR A 91 24.35 -39.66 -10.53
C TYR A 91 25.57 -39.13 -9.77
N LYS A 92 25.67 -39.45 -8.48
CA LYS A 92 26.85 -39.14 -7.66
C LYS A 92 28.12 -39.74 -8.25
N GLU A 93 28.03 -40.99 -8.71
CA GLU A 93 29.15 -41.65 -9.39
C GLU A 93 29.52 -40.97 -10.73
N ASN A 94 28.53 -40.53 -11.50
CA ASN A 94 28.80 -39.77 -12.72
C ASN A 94 29.50 -38.43 -12.44
N ILE A 95 29.19 -37.75 -11.33
CA ILE A 95 29.91 -36.53 -10.92
C ILE A 95 31.37 -36.84 -10.53
N ASN A 96 31.63 -37.95 -9.83
CA ASN A 96 32.99 -38.39 -9.51
C ASN A 96 33.82 -38.59 -10.79
N LYS A 97 33.24 -39.22 -11.81
CA LYS A 97 33.88 -39.42 -13.11
C LYS A 97 34.23 -38.10 -13.81
N LEU A 98 33.45 -37.03 -13.62
CA LEU A 98 33.82 -35.70 -14.13
C LEU A 98 35.16 -35.23 -13.56
N LYS A 99 35.41 -35.49 -12.27
CA LYS A 99 36.68 -35.15 -11.62
C LYS A 99 37.83 -36.00 -12.15
N GLU A 100 37.62 -37.31 -12.35
CA GLU A 100 38.62 -38.21 -12.94
C GLU A 100 39.06 -37.76 -14.34
N GLN A 101 38.11 -37.22 -15.13
CA GLN A 101 38.38 -36.67 -16.46
C GLN A 101 38.87 -35.21 -16.45
N ASN A 102 39.14 -34.62 -15.27
CA ASN A 102 39.56 -33.22 -15.11
C ASN A 102 38.58 -32.20 -15.74
N LEU A 103 37.28 -32.52 -15.76
CA LEU A 103 36.24 -31.61 -16.27
C LEU A 103 35.77 -30.61 -15.20
N ILE A 104 35.97 -30.95 -13.92
CA ILE A 104 35.71 -30.10 -12.75
C ILE A 104 36.94 -30.04 -11.84
N ASP A 105 37.10 -28.91 -11.14
CA ASP A 105 38.27 -28.66 -10.30
C ASP A 105 38.17 -29.37 -8.95
N ASN A 106 36.97 -29.45 -8.36
CA ASN A 106 36.68 -30.18 -7.12
C ASN A 106 35.36 -30.93 -7.27
N VAL A 107 35.21 -32.04 -6.53
CA VAL A 107 33.91 -32.72 -6.40
C VAL A 107 33.07 -31.87 -5.42
N PRO A 108 31.88 -31.39 -5.83
CA PRO A 108 31.01 -30.61 -4.95
C PRO A 108 30.42 -31.48 -3.82
N ASP A 109 30.03 -30.84 -2.72
CA ASP A 109 29.23 -31.50 -1.69
C ASP A 109 27.85 -31.84 -2.26
N ILE A 110 27.54 -33.12 -2.39
CA ILE A 110 26.28 -33.60 -2.95
C ILE A 110 25.29 -33.84 -1.82
N LEU A 111 24.20 -33.08 -1.84
CA LEU A 111 23.20 -33.00 -0.78
C LEU A 111 21.80 -33.35 -1.29
N PRO A 112 20.92 -33.86 -0.41
CA PRO A 112 21.18 -34.26 0.97
C PRO A 112 22.02 -35.55 1.07
N ASP A 113 22.83 -35.68 2.13
CA ASP A 113 23.73 -36.83 2.33
C ASP A 113 22.98 -38.17 2.39
N ALA A 114 21.80 -38.17 3.01
CA ALA A 114 20.83 -39.24 2.89
C ALA A 114 19.75 -38.79 1.90
N TRP A 115 19.58 -39.54 0.81
CA TRP A 115 18.64 -39.20 -0.24
C TRP A 115 17.24 -38.99 0.32
N GLU A 116 16.70 -37.80 0.06
CA GLU A 116 15.31 -37.44 0.33
C GLU A 116 14.61 -37.32 -1.02
N THR A 117 13.69 -38.23 -1.30
CA THR A 117 12.89 -38.24 -2.53
C THR A 117 11.58 -37.49 -2.35
N VAL A 118 11.08 -36.90 -3.44
CA VAL A 118 9.80 -36.19 -3.47
C VAL A 118 8.80 -36.91 -4.39
N GLU A 119 7.51 -36.72 -4.12
CA GLU A 119 6.49 -37.04 -5.12
C GLU A 119 6.58 -36.08 -6.31
N ASP A 120 6.05 -36.48 -7.46
CA ASP A 120 6.06 -35.66 -8.67
C ASP A 120 5.00 -34.55 -8.67
N THR A 121 4.82 -33.88 -7.52
CA THR A 121 3.91 -32.76 -7.34
C THR A 121 4.67 -31.44 -7.20
N PRO A 122 4.10 -30.30 -7.68
CA PRO A 122 4.70 -28.99 -7.45
C PRO A 122 4.90 -28.66 -5.95
N LYS A 123 3.98 -29.12 -5.10
CA LYS A 123 3.99 -28.84 -3.66
C LYS A 123 5.21 -29.46 -2.99
N ASP A 124 5.47 -30.74 -3.24
CA ASP A 124 6.52 -31.46 -2.51
C ASP A 124 7.93 -31.00 -2.95
N VAL A 125 8.10 -30.64 -4.23
CA VAL A 125 9.32 -29.97 -4.69
C VAL A 125 9.50 -28.60 -4.02
N PHE A 126 8.43 -27.81 -3.92
CA PHE A 126 8.48 -26.51 -3.24
C PHE A 126 8.85 -26.65 -1.76
N ASP A 127 8.24 -27.62 -1.06
CA ASP A 127 8.53 -27.90 0.36
C ASP A 127 9.97 -28.36 0.56
N PHE A 128 10.50 -29.21 -0.33
CA PHE A 128 11.91 -29.61 -0.32
C PHE A 128 12.84 -28.39 -0.44
N LEU A 129 12.60 -27.53 -1.42
CA LEU A 129 13.40 -26.31 -1.63
C LEU A 129 13.31 -25.37 -0.43
N LYS A 130 12.10 -25.19 0.12
CA LYS A 130 11.91 -24.39 1.33
C LYS A 130 12.70 -24.93 2.51
N LYS A 131 12.71 -26.25 2.70
CA LYS A 131 13.42 -26.92 3.80
C LYS A 131 14.94 -26.79 3.68
N HIS A 132 15.47 -26.94 2.46
CA HIS A 132 16.91 -27.14 2.26
C HIS A 132 17.66 -25.93 1.68
N ILE A 133 16.96 -25.05 0.95
CA ILE A 133 17.60 -23.95 0.18
C ILE A 133 17.34 -22.58 0.81
N LEU A 134 16.20 -22.40 1.47
CA LEU A 134 15.79 -21.07 1.96
C LEU A 134 16.79 -20.45 2.94
N SER A 135 17.40 -21.23 3.83
CA SER A 135 18.42 -20.73 4.76
C SER A 135 19.64 -20.19 4.03
N HIS A 136 20.13 -20.90 3.01
CA HIS A 136 21.29 -20.46 2.21
C HIS A 136 21.00 -19.16 1.47
N LEU A 137 19.79 -19.01 0.94
CA LEU A 137 19.36 -17.75 0.30
C LEU A 137 19.33 -16.60 1.31
N ASN A 138 18.83 -16.84 2.53
CA ASN A 138 18.83 -15.84 3.60
C ASN A 138 20.25 -15.47 4.06
N ASP A 139 21.20 -16.39 3.95
CA ASP A 139 22.62 -16.17 4.20
C ASP A 139 23.34 -15.46 3.02
N GLY A 140 22.61 -15.12 1.96
CA GLY A 140 23.13 -14.39 0.79
C GLY A 140 23.92 -15.24 -0.19
N LYS A 141 23.80 -16.58 -0.13
CA LYS A 141 24.50 -17.51 -1.03
C LYS A 141 23.99 -17.42 -2.46
N GLN A 142 24.90 -17.54 -3.43
CA GLN A 142 24.54 -17.60 -4.86
C GLN A 142 23.98 -18.97 -5.23
N VAL A 143 22.65 -19.09 -5.19
CA VAL A 143 21.92 -20.30 -5.58
C VAL A 143 21.45 -20.18 -7.03
N VAL A 144 21.55 -21.27 -7.79
CA VAL A 144 20.92 -21.41 -9.12
C VAL A 144 20.06 -22.67 -9.13
N ILE A 145 18.83 -22.57 -9.65
CA ILE A 145 17.90 -23.70 -9.76
C ILE A 145 17.84 -24.16 -11.22
N ASP A 146 18.38 -25.34 -11.51
CA ASP A 146 18.35 -25.99 -12.82
C ASP A 146 17.10 -26.86 -12.97
N ILE A 147 16.21 -26.45 -13.87
CA ILE A 147 14.93 -27.12 -14.14
C ILE A 147 14.97 -28.05 -15.37
N THR A 148 16.13 -28.34 -15.93
CA THR A 148 16.28 -29.10 -17.19
C THR A 148 15.79 -30.55 -17.10
N GLY A 149 15.98 -31.21 -15.95
CA GLY A 149 15.91 -32.67 -15.87
C GLY A 149 14.54 -33.29 -15.58
N ALA A 150 13.57 -32.59 -15.02
CA ALA A 150 12.43 -33.27 -14.38
C ALA A 150 11.09 -33.22 -15.12
N LYS A 151 10.12 -33.98 -14.59
CA LYS A 151 8.72 -33.91 -15.00
C LYS A 151 8.20 -32.47 -14.88
N LYS A 152 7.32 -32.06 -15.79
CA LYS A 152 6.74 -30.70 -15.84
C LYS A 152 6.08 -30.27 -14.51
N SER A 153 5.49 -31.21 -13.79
CA SER A 153 4.89 -30.97 -12.47
C SER A 153 5.95 -30.56 -11.43
N MET A 154 7.09 -31.24 -11.39
CA MET A 154 8.20 -30.90 -10.49
C MET A 154 8.83 -29.55 -10.88
N VAL A 155 9.05 -29.33 -12.18
CA VAL A 155 9.56 -28.07 -12.72
C VAL A 155 8.69 -26.88 -12.29
N SER A 156 7.37 -27.05 -12.27
CA SER A 156 6.43 -26.01 -11.83
C SER A 156 6.67 -25.62 -10.37
N GLY A 157 6.88 -26.59 -9.47
CA GLY A 157 7.18 -26.34 -8.06
C GLY A 157 8.50 -25.58 -7.86
N ALA A 158 9.55 -26.01 -8.56
CA ALA A 158 10.85 -25.37 -8.51
C ALA A 158 10.84 -23.94 -9.09
N TYR A 159 10.17 -23.74 -10.22
CA TYR A 159 10.01 -22.43 -10.82
C TYR A 159 9.23 -21.48 -9.92
N LEU A 160 8.15 -21.94 -9.28
CA LEU A 160 7.39 -21.13 -8.32
C LEU A 160 8.25 -20.72 -7.12
N PHE A 161 9.05 -21.64 -6.56
CA PHE A 161 9.99 -21.32 -5.49
C PHE A 161 11.01 -20.28 -5.94
N ALA A 162 11.61 -20.47 -7.12
CA ALA A 162 12.60 -19.55 -7.66
C ALA A 162 12.02 -18.15 -7.91
N SER A 163 10.83 -18.07 -8.51
CA SER A 163 10.12 -16.80 -8.70
C SER A 163 9.76 -16.13 -7.36
N TYR A 164 9.43 -16.93 -6.34
CA TYR A 164 9.12 -16.45 -5.01
C TYR A 164 10.36 -15.91 -4.27
N THR A 165 11.50 -16.59 -4.38
CA THR A 165 12.74 -16.18 -3.70
C THR A 165 13.64 -15.28 -4.54
N ASN A 166 13.23 -14.98 -5.77
CA ASN A 166 14.04 -14.30 -6.78
C ASN A 166 15.38 -15.00 -7.07
N CYS A 167 15.37 -16.34 -6.99
CA CYS A 167 16.51 -17.17 -7.35
C CYS A 167 16.64 -17.26 -8.88
N PRO A 168 17.85 -17.18 -9.45
CA PRO A 168 18.09 -17.50 -10.86
C PRO A 168 17.61 -18.91 -11.21
N VAL A 169 16.89 -19.01 -12.33
CA VAL A 169 16.47 -20.29 -12.92
C VAL A 169 17.30 -20.55 -14.15
N SER A 170 17.94 -21.70 -14.19
CA SER A 170 18.71 -22.21 -15.31
C SER A 170 17.93 -23.28 -16.07
N TYR A 171 18.04 -23.27 -17.39
CA TYR A 171 17.54 -24.32 -18.26
C TYR A 171 18.48 -24.50 -19.43
N ILE A 172 18.86 -25.75 -19.68
CA ILE A 172 19.71 -26.13 -20.80
C ILE A 172 18.79 -26.46 -21.97
N ASP A 173 18.76 -25.55 -22.93
CA ASP A 173 18.07 -25.73 -24.20
C ASP A 173 19.05 -26.20 -25.29
N PHE A 174 18.55 -26.72 -26.41
CA PHE A 174 19.36 -27.23 -27.51
C PHE A 174 18.81 -26.75 -28.85
N ASP A 175 19.68 -26.18 -29.70
CA ASP A 175 19.27 -25.66 -31.02
C ASP A 175 18.97 -26.77 -32.04
N ARG A 176 19.53 -27.96 -31.86
CA ARG A 176 19.42 -29.05 -32.85
C ARG A 176 19.14 -30.38 -32.19
N TYR A 177 18.29 -31.14 -32.86
CA TYR A 177 17.90 -32.49 -32.49
C TYR A 177 18.24 -33.45 -33.62
N SER A 178 18.64 -34.68 -33.26
CA SER A 178 18.76 -35.75 -34.22
C SER A 178 17.36 -36.29 -34.53
N GLU A 179 16.86 -36.10 -35.75
CA GLU A 179 15.55 -36.61 -36.18
C GLU A 179 15.45 -38.14 -36.01
N LYS A 180 16.57 -38.85 -36.24
CA LYS A 180 16.64 -40.31 -36.14
C LYS A 180 16.48 -40.83 -34.72
N TYR A 181 17.07 -40.16 -33.74
CA TYR A 181 17.09 -40.62 -32.35
C TYR A 181 16.14 -39.85 -31.44
N SER A 182 15.59 -38.71 -31.91
CA SER A 182 14.79 -37.77 -31.12
C SER A 182 15.50 -37.25 -29.87
N ILE A 183 16.82 -37.03 -29.98
CA ILE A 183 17.70 -36.60 -28.88
C ILE A 183 18.45 -35.33 -29.31
N PRO A 184 18.61 -34.34 -28.43
CA PRO A 184 19.37 -33.13 -28.73
C PRO A 184 20.87 -33.40 -28.90
N TYR A 185 21.51 -32.61 -29.76
CA TYR A 185 22.98 -32.59 -29.85
C TYR A 185 23.55 -31.74 -28.70
N GLY A 186 24.25 -32.37 -27.75
CA GLY A 186 24.74 -31.73 -26.52
C GLY A 186 25.62 -30.50 -26.76
N TYR A 187 26.50 -30.53 -27.76
CA TYR A 187 27.35 -29.40 -28.14
C TYR A 187 26.57 -28.16 -28.64
N THR A 188 25.28 -28.29 -28.95
CA THR A 188 24.41 -27.15 -29.32
C THR A 188 23.69 -26.54 -28.12
N CYS A 189 24.05 -26.93 -26.90
CA CYS A 189 23.35 -26.47 -25.71
C CYS A 189 23.51 -24.96 -25.48
N LYS A 190 22.45 -24.35 -24.98
CA LYS A 190 22.42 -22.97 -24.49
C LYS A 190 21.88 -22.98 -23.07
N ILE A 191 22.67 -22.45 -22.15
CA ILE A 191 22.18 -22.16 -20.81
C ILE A 191 21.41 -20.84 -20.89
N ASN A 192 20.11 -20.94 -20.73
CA ASN A 192 19.23 -19.80 -20.64
C ASN A 192 18.94 -19.51 -19.16
N GLU A 193 19.28 -18.31 -18.72
CA GLU A 193 18.76 -17.78 -17.46
C GLU A 193 17.40 -17.14 -17.71
N PHE A 194 16.36 -17.71 -17.11
CA PHE A 194 15.04 -17.09 -17.20
C PHE A 194 14.97 -15.87 -16.30
N LYS A 195 14.62 -14.72 -16.87
CA LYS A 195 14.26 -13.55 -16.07
C LYS A 195 12.98 -13.87 -15.31
N ASN A 196 13.00 -13.64 -14.00
CA ASN A 196 11.83 -13.83 -13.14
C ASN A 196 10.69 -12.90 -13.57
N PRO A 197 9.53 -13.40 -14.04
CA PRO A 197 8.42 -12.57 -14.48
C PRO A 197 7.86 -11.69 -13.35
N MET A 198 7.94 -12.14 -12.09
CA MET A 198 7.51 -11.35 -10.93
C MET A 198 8.31 -10.04 -10.83
N GLU A 199 9.63 -10.10 -11.08
CA GLU A 199 10.51 -8.93 -11.08
C GLU A 199 10.40 -8.10 -12.35
N VAL A 200 10.31 -8.77 -13.52
CA VAL A 200 10.18 -8.08 -14.80
C VAL A 200 8.92 -7.24 -14.79
N PHE A 201 7.76 -7.81 -14.48
CA PHE A 201 6.47 -7.12 -14.50
C PHE A 201 6.11 -6.40 -13.20
N LYS A 202 6.99 -6.46 -12.19
CA LYS A 202 6.80 -5.78 -10.89
C LYS A 202 5.46 -6.11 -10.24
N LEU A 203 5.10 -7.39 -10.27
CA LEU A 203 3.76 -7.85 -9.85
C LEU A 203 3.52 -7.63 -8.35
N ARG A 204 4.56 -7.81 -7.52
CA ARG A 204 4.48 -7.56 -6.07
C ARG A 204 4.30 -6.08 -5.76
N GLU A 205 4.99 -5.24 -6.51
CA GLU A 205 4.91 -3.80 -6.35
C GLU A 205 3.52 -3.30 -6.75
N TRP A 206 2.90 -3.86 -7.79
CA TRP A 206 1.49 -3.56 -8.13
C TRP A 206 0.51 -3.97 -7.03
N GLU A 207 0.67 -5.16 -6.43
CA GLU A 207 -0.14 -5.55 -5.27
C GLU A 207 0.06 -4.58 -4.10
N ARG A 208 1.30 -4.13 -3.89
CA ARG A 208 1.61 -3.14 -2.84
C ARG A 208 1.00 -1.77 -3.14
N VAL A 209 0.97 -1.33 -4.40
CA VAL A 209 0.28 -0.11 -4.82
C VAL A 209 -1.21 -0.19 -4.46
N GLU A 210 -1.88 -1.29 -4.76
CA GLU A 210 -3.28 -1.49 -4.38
C GLU A 210 -3.48 -1.39 -2.86
N GLN A 211 -2.63 -2.05 -2.07
CA GLN A 211 -2.69 -1.99 -0.60
C GLN A 211 -2.54 -0.55 -0.09
N LEU A 212 -1.53 0.17 -0.59
CA LEU A 212 -1.27 1.57 -0.21
C LEU A 212 -2.44 2.47 -0.59
N TYR A 213 -3.03 2.28 -1.77
CA TYR A 213 -4.22 3.01 -2.21
C TYR A 213 -5.40 2.79 -1.26
N ARG A 214 -5.68 1.53 -0.90
CA ARG A 214 -6.77 1.17 0.03
C ARG A 214 -6.56 1.74 1.44
N GLN A 215 -5.30 2.00 1.81
CA GLN A 215 -4.91 2.65 3.07
C GLN A 215 -4.83 4.18 2.96
N TYR A 216 -5.28 4.79 1.86
CA TYR A 216 -5.22 6.23 1.61
C TYR A 216 -3.79 6.80 1.59
N SER A 217 -2.78 5.94 1.41
CA SER A 217 -1.38 6.34 1.29
C SER A 217 -1.03 6.74 -0.14
N PHE A 218 -1.77 7.70 -0.69
CA PHE A 218 -1.73 8.07 -2.11
C PHE A 218 -0.35 8.55 -2.56
N ARG A 219 0.35 9.32 -1.71
CA ARG A 219 1.71 9.79 -1.98
C ARG A 219 2.69 8.64 -2.19
N THR A 220 2.67 7.65 -1.29
CA THR A 220 3.55 6.48 -1.34
C THR A 220 3.19 5.57 -2.52
N ALA A 221 1.89 5.34 -2.76
CA ALA A 221 1.42 4.60 -3.93
C ALA A 221 1.91 5.23 -5.24
N LYS A 222 1.82 6.56 -5.34
CA LYS A 222 2.31 7.32 -6.51
C LYS A 222 3.82 7.15 -6.70
N SER A 223 4.61 7.23 -5.62
CA SER A 223 6.06 7.02 -5.70
C SER A 223 6.40 5.63 -6.26
N LEU A 224 5.74 4.60 -5.73
CA LEU A 224 5.95 3.22 -6.18
C LEU A 224 5.53 3.01 -7.63
N ILE A 225 4.43 3.61 -8.08
CA ILE A 225 4.02 3.54 -9.50
C ILE A 225 5.05 4.20 -10.41
N LEU A 226 5.68 5.32 -9.99
CA LEU A 226 6.72 5.97 -10.79
C LEU A 226 7.95 5.06 -10.96
N GLU A 227 8.36 4.35 -9.90
CA GLU A 227 9.43 3.35 -9.96
C GLU A 227 9.07 2.18 -10.88
N ILE A 228 7.86 1.63 -10.73
CA ILE A 228 7.33 0.59 -11.62
C ILE A 228 7.41 1.07 -13.06
N LYS A 229 6.79 2.21 -13.38
CA LYS A 229 6.74 2.79 -14.74
C LYS A 229 8.13 2.96 -15.34
N GLN A 230 9.12 3.37 -14.55
CA GLN A 230 10.50 3.51 -15.01
C GLN A 230 11.14 2.16 -15.31
N SER A 231 11.00 1.18 -14.41
CA SER A 231 11.56 -0.16 -14.58
C SER A 231 10.91 -0.98 -15.70
N THR A 232 9.63 -0.71 -16.00
CA THR A 232 8.83 -1.47 -16.97
C THR A 232 8.74 -0.82 -18.35
N LYS A 233 9.41 0.32 -18.55
CA LYS A 233 9.29 1.15 -19.76
C LYS A 233 9.65 0.41 -21.06
N SER A 234 10.59 -0.52 -21.02
CA SER A 234 11.11 -1.19 -22.22
C SER A 234 10.18 -2.24 -22.84
N PHE A 235 9.17 -2.71 -22.11
CA PHE A 235 8.26 -3.75 -22.58
C PHE A 235 6.77 -3.39 -22.44
N MET A 236 6.44 -2.27 -21.78
CA MET A 236 5.08 -1.75 -21.77
C MET A 236 4.72 -1.08 -23.09
N LYS A 237 3.51 -1.35 -23.59
CA LYS A 237 2.93 -0.64 -24.74
C LYS A 237 2.51 0.78 -24.35
N ASP A 238 2.43 1.68 -25.33
CA ASP A 238 2.06 3.09 -25.13
C ASP A 238 0.70 3.27 -24.43
N ASP A 239 -0.27 2.41 -24.72
CA ASP A 239 -1.57 2.41 -24.06
C ASP A 239 -1.46 2.14 -22.55
N GLY A 240 -0.58 1.20 -22.17
CA GLY A 240 -0.30 0.88 -20.77
C GLY A 240 0.38 2.04 -20.04
N ILE A 241 1.35 2.70 -20.68
CA ILE A 241 2.01 3.90 -20.15
C ILE A 241 1.00 5.04 -19.96
N THR A 242 0.08 5.19 -20.90
CA THR A 242 -0.99 6.20 -20.84
C THR A 242 -1.96 5.92 -19.68
N ALA A 243 -2.35 4.66 -19.50
CA ALA A 243 -3.20 4.25 -18.38
C ALA A 243 -2.52 4.51 -17.02
N ILE A 244 -1.22 4.22 -16.92
CA ILE A 244 -0.41 4.51 -15.72
C ILE A 244 -0.35 6.02 -15.45
N ASN A 245 -0.19 6.85 -16.48
CA ASN A 245 -0.20 8.31 -16.31
C ASN A 245 -1.54 8.82 -15.77
N ARG A 246 -2.66 8.31 -16.28
CA ARG A 246 -3.99 8.64 -15.74
C ARG A 246 -4.09 8.28 -14.26
N LEU A 247 -3.64 7.07 -13.90
CA LEU A 247 -3.63 6.63 -12.50
C LEU A 247 -2.79 7.55 -11.61
N ILE A 248 -1.61 7.97 -12.06
CA ILE A 248 -0.76 8.93 -11.34
C ILE A 248 -1.50 10.26 -11.09
N GLU A 249 -2.21 10.79 -12.09
CA GLU A 249 -2.99 12.03 -11.93
C GLU A 249 -4.17 11.85 -10.96
N CYS A 250 -4.85 10.70 -11.00
CA CYS A 250 -5.86 10.36 -10.00
C CYS A 250 -5.30 10.33 -8.57
N LEU A 251 -4.09 9.77 -8.38
CA LEU A 251 -3.45 9.74 -7.05
C LEU A 251 -3.05 11.13 -6.57
N LYS A 252 -2.58 12.02 -7.45
CA LYS A 252 -2.30 13.42 -7.09
C LYS A 252 -3.57 14.17 -6.65
N PHE A 253 -4.68 13.90 -7.32
CA PHE A 253 -5.99 14.44 -6.94
C PHE A 253 -6.41 13.96 -5.55
N TYR A 254 -6.39 12.65 -5.30
CA TYR A 254 -6.78 12.09 -4.00
C TYR A 254 -5.81 12.48 -2.87
N GLU A 255 -4.52 12.62 -3.16
CA GLU A 255 -3.52 13.14 -2.21
C GLU A 255 -3.87 14.57 -1.75
N ALA A 256 -4.16 15.48 -2.69
CA ALA A 256 -4.54 16.86 -2.33
C ALA A 256 -5.82 16.90 -1.47
N TRP A 257 -6.82 16.10 -1.82
CA TRP A 257 -8.06 16.00 -1.05
C TRP A 257 -7.84 15.46 0.37
N ASP A 258 -7.09 14.37 0.52
CA ASP A 258 -6.85 13.74 1.83
C ASP A 258 -6.00 14.64 2.75
N GLU A 259 -5.11 15.45 2.17
CA GLU A 259 -4.34 16.49 2.87
C GLU A 259 -5.18 17.71 3.29
N GLY A 260 -6.44 17.82 2.86
CA GLY A 260 -7.33 18.94 3.18
C GLY A 260 -7.13 20.18 2.30
N ASP A 261 -6.48 20.03 1.15
CA ASP A 261 -6.37 21.08 0.12
C ASP A 261 -7.48 20.93 -0.90
N TYR A 262 -8.70 21.31 -0.50
CA TYR A 262 -9.87 21.18 -1.37
C TYR A 262 -9.76 22.07 -2.61
N LYS A 263 -9.09 23.23 -2.52
CA LYS A 263 -8.87 24.12 -3.67
C LYS A 263 -7.95 23.46 -4.70
N GLY A 264 -6.75 23.03 -4.29
CA GLY A 264 -5.81 22.35 -5.17
C GLY A 264 -6.33 21.00 -5.67
N ALA A 265 -7.17 20.31 -4.90
CA ALA A 265 -7.86 19.10 -5.35
C ALA A 265 -8.89 19.42 -6.43
N LEU A 266 -9.65 20.52 -6.32
CA LEU A 266 -10.65 20.92 -7.30
C LEU A 266 -10.01 21.32 -8.64
N GLU A 267 -8.90 22.05 -8.59
CA GLU A 267 -8.12 22.39 -9.79
C GLU A 267 -7.65 21.13 -10.52
N ARG A 268 -7.07 20.18 -9.78
CA ARG A 268 -6.64 18.88 -10.34
C ARG A 268 -7.82 18.09 -10.88
N TYR A 269 -8.97 18.09 -10.21
CA TYR A 269 -10.16 17.41 -10.67
C TYR A 269 -10.66 17.97 -12.01
N LYS A 270 -10.68 19.29 -12.19
CA LYS A 270 -11.10 19.95 -13.44
C LYS A 270 -10.22 19.52 -14.63
N ASP A 271 -8.93 19.34 -14.42
CA ASP A 271 -8.03 18.84 -15.47
C ASP A 271 -8.15 17.32 -15.66
N LEU A 272 -8.27 16.58 -14.56
CA LEU A 272 -8.42 15.13 -14.57
C LEU A 272 -9.68 14.70 -15.31
N GLN A 273 -10.79 15.43 -15.17
CA GLN A 273 -12.06 15.11 -15.83
C GLN A 273 -11.95 15.15 -17.37
N LYS A 274 -10.98 15.90 -17.92
CA LYS A 274 -10.71 15.94 -19.38
C LYS A 274 -10.09 14.63 -19.88
N ILE A 275 -9.34 13.93 -19.02
CA ILE A 275 -8.58 12.71 -19.38
C ILE A 275 -9.17 11.43 -18.78
N VAL A 276 -9.98 11.55 -17.72
CA VAL A 276 -10.72 10.49 -17.02
C VAL A 276 -12.13 11.03 -16.68
N PRO A 277 -13.07 11.06 -17.65
CA PRO A 277 -14.37 11.71 -17.45
C PRO A 277 -15.26 11.07 -16.38
N GLU A 278 -15.07 9.78 -16.12
CA GLU A 278 -15.86 8.97 -15.18
C GLU A 278 -15.34 9.04 -13.73
N ILE A 279 -14.29 9.84 -13.46
CA ILE A 279 -13.74 9.99 -12.11
C ILE A 279 -14.75 10.68 -11.18
N THR A 280 -14.96 10.13 -9.98
CA THR A 280 -15.88 10.70 -8.99
C THR A 280 -15.19 11.77 -8.15
N CYS A 281 -15.82 12.95 -8.02
CA CYS A 281 -15.38 14.01 -7.13
C CYS A 281 -15.91 13.79 -5.69
N PRO A 282 -15.06 13.79 -4.66
CA PRO A 282 -15.52 13.86 -3.28
C PRO A 282 -16.31 15.14 -3.03
N THR A 283 -17.38 15.04 -2.25
CA THR A 283 -18.31 16.15 -2.02
C THR A 283 -17.62 17.36 -1.36
N ALA A 284 -16.62 17.12 -0.50
CA ALA A 284 -15.82 18.19 0.08
C ALA A 284 -15.03 18.99 -0.96
N VAL A 285 -14.46 18.34 -1.97
CA VAL A 285 -13.74 19.03 -3.04
C VAL A 285 -14.70 19.89 -3.85
N GLU A 286 -15.84 19.32 -4.25
CA GLU A 286 -16.84 20.02 -5.06
C GLU A 286 -17.43 21.24 -4.35
N LYS A 287 -17.80 21.09 -3.07
CA LYS A 287 -18.50 22.16 -2.33
C LYS A 287 -17.57 23.17 -1.70
N LEU A 288 -16.36 22.78 -1.28
CA LEU A 288 -15.44 23.66 -0.56
C LEU A 288 -14.37 24.27 -1.46
N GLY A 289 -13.98 23.59 -2.55
CA GLY A 289 -12.78 23.95 -3.31
C GLY A 289 -12.77 25.37 -3.89
N GLU A 290 -13.93 25.96 -4.19
CA GLU A 290 -14.02 27.32 -4.76
C GLU A 290 -13.68 28.44 -3.75
N PHE A 291 -13.79 28.20 -2.44
CA PHE A 291 -13.52 29.22 -1.41
C PHE A 291 -12.58 28.75 -0.29
N TRP A 292 -12.09 27.50 -0.37
CA TRP A 292 -11.15 26.98 0.61
C TRP A 292 -9.79 27.71 0.51
N PRO A 293 -9.05 27.87 1.62
CA PRO A 293 -7.77 28.56 1.61
C PRO A 293 -6.75 27.97 0.65
N ASP A 294 -6.05 28.84 -0.06
CA ASP A 294 -4.90 28.48 -0.87
C ASP A 294 -3.67 28.18 0.01
N ARG A 295 -2.91 27.15 -0.33
CA ARG A 295 -1.64 26.83 0.34
C ARG A 295 -0.62 27.97 0.23
N GLU A 296 -0.64 28.71 -0.87
CA GLU A 296 0.31 29.81 -1.13
C GLU A 296 -0.07 31.09 -0.37
N ASN A 297 -1.36 31.28 -0.05
CA ASN A 297 -1.90 32.50 0.57
C ASN A 297 -2.59 32.25 1.92
N LEU A 298 -2.18 31.18 2.62
CA LEU A 298 -2.87 30.62 3.78
C LEU A 298 -3.25 31.65 4.86
N LYS A 299 -2.33 32.56 5.23
CA LYS A 299 -2.58 33.53 6.30
C LYS A 299 -3.73 34.48 5.98
N GLU A 300 -3.83 34.92 4.73
CA GLU A 300 -4.87 35.85 4.32
C GLU A 300 -6.19 35.12 4.04
N ASP A 301 -6.13 33.94 3.45
CA ASP A 301 -7.33 33.17 3.17
C ASP A 301 -7.96 32.54 4.42
N ILE A 302 -7.17 32.18 5.44
CA ILE A 302 -7.72 31.80 6.76
C ILE A 302 -8.50 32.98 7.34
N LYS A 303 -7.94 34.20 7.28
CA LYS A 303 -8.70 35.37 7.72
C LYS A 303 -9.98 35.47 6.92
N LYS A 304 -9.99 35.34 5.59
CA LYS A 304 -11.23 35.38 4.79
C LYS A 304 -12.25 34.31 5.18
N LEU A 305 -11.79 33.10 5.47
CA LEU A 305 -12.62 31.96 5.90
C LEU A 305 -13.27 32.23 7.26
N GLU A 306 -12.52 32.89 8.15
CA GLU A 306 -12.96 33.34 9.46
C GLU A 306 -13.62 34.73 9.43
N GLU A 307 -13.44 35.51 8.36
CA GLU A 307 -13.81 36.92 8.25
C GLU A 307 -15.30 37.04 8.06
N MET A 308 -15.86 38.00 8.78
CA MET A 308 -17.30 38.08 8.95
C MET A 308 -17.87 39.44 8.57
N ASN A 309 -17.17 40.16 7.69
CA ASN A 309 -17.73 41.29 6.95
C ASN A 309 -18.93 40.81 6.13
N GLU A 310 -19.76 41.70 5.57
CA GLU A 310 -20.99 41.30 4.86
C GLU A 310 -20.75 40.34 3.68
N ASN A 311 -19.52 40.26 3.18
CA ASN A 311 -19.10 39.32 2.13
C ASN A 311 -19.37 37.84 2.52
N ASN A 312 -19.81 37.04 1.54
CA ASN A 312 -20.27 35.66 1.71
C ASN A 312 -19.14 34.59 1.77
N HIS A 313 -17.90 35.00 2.07
CA HIS A 313 -16.74 34.09 2.06
C HIS A 313 -16.55 33.28 3.35
N SER A 314 -17.18 33.69 4.47
CA SER A 314 -17.05 32.99 5.75
C SER A 314 -17.67 31.59 5.71
N ILE A 315 -16.95 30.59 6.21
CA ILE A 315 -17.51 29.24 6.39
C ILE A 315 -18.69 29.24 7.36
N TYR A 316 -18.69 30.13 8.37
CA TYR A 316 -19.74 30.21 9.38
C TYR A 316 -21.08 30.74 8.86
N LYS A 317 -21.12 31.28 7.64
CA LYS A 317 -22.37 31.68 6.94
C LYS A 317 -22.90 30.58 6.02
N LYS A 318 -22.09 29.55 5.76
CA LYS A 318 -22.28 28.52 4.74
C LYS A 318 -22.76 27.22 5.39
N LYS A 319 -24.06 27.16 5.70
CA LYS A 319 -24.68 26.05 6.47
C LYS A 319 -24.35 24.66 5.89
N ASN A 320 -24.44 24.50 4.57
CA ASN A 320 -24.20 23.21 3.91
C ASN A 320 -22.72 22.83 3.98
N GLU A 321 -21.84 23.80 3.74
CA GLU A 321 -20.40 23.59 3.68
C GLU A 321 -19.80 23.24 5.04
N ILE A 322 -20.37 23.73 6.15
CA ILE A 322 -20.01 23.29 7.50
C ILE A 322 -20.23 21.79 7.66
N ILE A 323 -21.39 21.28 7.24
CA ILE A 323 -21.74 19.85 7.34
C ILE A 323 -20.82 19.05 6.43
N VAL A 324 -20.61 19.49 5.19
CA VAL A 324 -19.71 18.83 4.24
C VAL A 324 -18.29 18.73 4.81
N TYR A 325 -17.76 19.82 5.37
CA TYR A 325 -16.44 19.81 6.01
C TYR A 325 -16.39 18.85 7.20
N ALA A 326 -17.42 18.87 8.06
CA ALA A 326 -17.45 18.04 9.25
C ALA A 326 -17.57 16.54 8.94
N GLU A 327 -18.38 16.16 7.96
CA GLU A 327 -18.50 14.76 7.48
C GLU A 327 -17.19 14.28 6.86
N ASP A 328 -16.55 15.09 6.01
CA ASP A 328 -15.27 14.73 5.38
C ASP A 328 -14.13 14.58 6.40
N GLU A 329 -14.02 15.52 7.34
CA GLU A 329 -13.01 15.44 8.41
C GLU A 329 -13.28 14.27 9.36
N LEU A 330 -14.55 13.97 9.69
CA LEU A 330 -14.89 12.80 10.50
C LEU A 330 -14.48 11.49 9.80
N GLU A 331 -14.78 11.34 8.51
CA GLU A 331 -14.36 10.16 7.74
C GLU A 331 -12.83 10.08 7.61
N LYS A 332 -12.11 11.21 7.47
CA LYS A 332 -10.64 11.26 7.54
C LYS A 332 -10.13 10.73 8.88
N ILE A 333 -10.68 11.20 9.99
CA ILE A 333 -10.28 10.76 11.32
C ILE A 333 -10.50 9.25 11.49
N LYS A 334 -11.65 8.73 11.04
CA LYS A 334 -11.93 7.29 11.05
C LYS A 334 -10.89 6.48 10.26
N ARG A 335 -10.42 7.01 9.12
CA ARG A 335 -9.35 6.39 8.32
C ARG A 335 -8.01 6.38 9.02
N ILE A 336 -7.64 7.47 9.70
CA ILE A 336 -6.40 7.54 10.49
C ILE A 336 -6.41 6.42 11.55
N VAL A 337 -7.50 6.27 12.30
CA VAL A 337 -7.62 5.20 13.30
C VAL A 337 -7.54 3.82 12.67
N LYS A 338 -8.24 3.59 11.55
CA LYS A 338 -8.38 2.27 10.95
C LYS A 338 -7.14 1.79 10.20
N TYR A 339 -6.48 2.67 9.46
CA TYR A 339 -5.45 2.27 8.50
C TYR A 339 -4.05 2.75 8.86
N GLN A 340 -3.92 3.82 9.65
CA GLN A 340 -2.62 4.40 10.01
C GLN A 340 -2.23 4.13 11.46
N GLU A 341 -3.19 3.75 12.31
CA GLU A 341 -2.99 3.53 13.75
C GLU A 341 -2.40 4.76 14.48
N ASP A 342 -2.52 5.96 13.89
CA ASP A 342 -2.09 7.22 14.49
C ASP A 342 -3.19 7.78 15.41
N TYR A 343 -3.29 7.16 16.58
CA TYR A 343 -4.31 7.49 17.58
C TYR A 343 -4.18 8.90 18.14
N ARG A 344 -2.96 9.46 18.16
CA ARG A 344 -2.71 10.83 18.63
C ARG A 344 -3.27 11.85 17.65
N SER A 345 -2.95 11.71 16.37
CA SER A 345 -3.50 12.60 15.33
C SER A 345 -5.03 12.50 15.28
N ALA A 346 -5.57 11.30 15.39
CA ALA A 346 -7.01 11.10 15.44
C ALA A 346 -7.69 11.76 16.65
N LEU A 347 -7.10 11.66 17.87
CA LEU A 347 -7.58 12.37 19.06
C LEU A 347 -7.60 13.90 18.83
N LEU A 348 -6.48 14.45 18.36
CA LEU A 348 -6.31 15.89 18.16
C LEU A 348 -7.33 16.44 17.16
N ARG A 349 -7.52 15.73 16.04
CA ARG A 349 -8.48 16.10 15.00
C ARG A 349 -9.93 15.91 15.45
N ALA A 350 -10.25 14.82 16.14
CA ALA A 350 -11.60 14.59 16.69
C ALA A 350 -12.00 15.69 17.68
N ALA A 351 -11.13 16.02 18.63
CA ALA A 351 -11.35 17.09 19.58
C ALA A 351 -11.44 18.46 18.87
N GLY A 352 -10.58 18.71 17.88
CA GLY A 352 -10.60 19.94 17.08
C GLY A 352 -11.90 20.11 16.29
N LEU A 353 -12.39 19.05 15.64
CA LEU A 353 -13.67 19.07 14.94
C LEU A 353 -14.83 19.29 15.90
N SER A 354 -14.79 18.69 17.09
CA SER A 354 -15.80 18.93 18.12
C SER A 354 -15.81 20.39 18.62
N ASP A 355 -14.64 20.99 18.83
CA ASP A 355 -14.51 22.41 19.19
C ASP A 355 -15.04 23.33 18.07
N PHE A 356 -14.70 23.03 16.82
CA PHE A 356 -15.22 23.74 15.65
C PHE A 356 -16.75 23.74 15.63
N LEU A 357 -17.39 22.57 15.76
CA LEU A 357 -18.84 22.46 15.78
C LEU A 357 -19.48 23.23 16.96
N LEU A 358 -18.83 23.29 18.12
CA LEU A 358 -19.29 24.08 19.26
C LEU A 358 -19.23 25.59 18.96
N LYS A 359 -18.14 26.06 18.34
CA LYS A 359 -17.98 27.46 17.91
C LYS A 359 -19.01 27.86 16.86
N VAL A 360 -19.28 26.98 15.90
CA VAL A 360 -20.31 27.20 14.89
C VAL A 360 -21.67 27.49 15.54
N ARG A 361 -22.05 26.74 16.60
CA ARG A 361 -23.31 26.97 17.34
C ARG A 361 -23.36 28.35 17.99
N ILE A 362 -22.29 28.78 18.67
CA ILE A 362 -22.20 30.12 19.27
C ILE A 362 -22.38 31.18 18.19
N ILE A 363 -21.65 31.07 17.08
CA ILE A 363 -21.68 32.06 16.01
C ILE A 363 -23.06 32.10 15.34
N LYS A 364 -23.71 30.95 15.17
CA LYS A 364 -25.10 30.87 14.70
C LYS A 364 -26.03 31.64 15.63
N LEU A 365 -26.03 31.35 16.93
CA LEU A 365 -26.87 32.06 17.90
C LEU A 365 -26.57 33.55 17.91
N TRP A 366 -25.30 33.95 17.84
CA TRP A 366 -24.92 35.34 17.78
C TRP A 366 -25.48 36.05 16.55
N ASN A 367 -25.37 35.42 15.37
CA ASN A 367 -25.92 35.97 14.13
C ASN A 367 -27.46 36.04 14.15
N ASP A 368 -28.11 35.08 14.80
CA ASP A 368 -29.58 34.98 14.93
C ASP A 368 -30.14 35.86 16.07
N ASN A 369 -29.32 36.73 16.69
CA ASN A 369 -29.65 37.53 17.89
C ASN A 369 -30.13 36.70 19.10
N GLN A 370 -29.73 35.44 19.16
CA GLN A 370 -30.06 34.48 20.21
C GLN A 370 -28.94 34.28 21.23
N PHE A 371 -27.84 35.02 21.10
CA PHE A 371 -26.72 35.06 22.02
C PHE A 371 -26.53 36.49 22.51
N VAL A 372 -26.49 36.68 23.82
CA VAL A 372 -26.40 38.01 24.46
C VAL A 372 -25.09 38.18 25.19
N VAL A 373 -24.71 39.44 25.35
CA VAL A 373 -23.59 39.86 26.19
C VAL A 373 -24.06 40.79 27.30
N GLU A 374 -23.55 40.59 28.50
CA GLU A 374 -23.81 41.43 29.66
C GLU A 374 -22.64 42.39 29.87
N MET A 375 -22.95 43.68 29.92
CA MET A 375 -22.00 44.77 30.15
C MET A 375 -22.62 45.74 31.15
N ASN A 376 -21.93 46.06 32.24
CA ASN A 376 -22.40 46.99 33.28
C ASN A 376 -23.81 46.64 33.81
N GLY A 377 -24.09 45.34 34.00
CA GLY A 377 -25.39 44.86 34.50
C GLY A 377 -26.55 44.94 33.50
N LYS A 378 -26.29 45.27 32.23
CA LYS A 378 -27.28 45.27 31.15
C LYS A 378 -26.96 44.22 30.10
N SER A 379 -27.98 43.52 29.63
CA SER A 379 -27.89 42.55 28.53
C SER A 379 -28.06 43.25 27.18
N TYR A 380 -27.23 42.89 26.21
CA TYR A 380 -27.26 43.39 24.85
C TYR A 380 -27.26 42.21 23.87
N SER A 381 -28.20 42.22 22.93
CA SER A 381 -28.16 41.36 21.76
C SER A 381 -27.17 41.90 20.73
N ARG A 382 -26.89 41.13 19.68
CA ARG A 382 -26.05 41.59 18.58
C ARG A 382 -26.62 42.85 17.91
N GLU A 383 -27.94 43.01 17.82
CA GLU A 383 -28.56 44.18 17.18
C GLU A 383 -28.37 45.48 17.96
N ASP A 384 -28.39 45.40 19.30
CA ASP A 384 -28.29 46.54 20.22
C ASP A 384 -26.92 47.23 20.21
N LEU A 385 -25.93 46.63 19.55
CA LEU A 385 -24.54 47.07 19.59
C LEU A 385 -24.16 47.93 18.38
N GLU A 386 -23.11 48.71 18.51
CA GLU A 386 -22.49 49.42 17.37
C GLU A 386 -21.63 48.45 16.54
N LYS A 387 -21.44 48.75 15.24
CA LYS A 387 -20.73 47.88 14.28
C LYS A 387 -19.36 47.42 14.78
N GLU A 388 -18.57 48.32 15.37
CA GLU A 388 -17.23 48.01 15.90
C GLU A 388 -17.30 47.05 17.09
N LYS A 389 -18.20 47.29 18.04
CA LYS A 389 -18.41 46.41 19.19
C LYS A 389 -18.88 45.01 18.77
N LYS A 390 -19.78 44.93 17.78
CA LYS A 390 -20.23 43.64 17.21
C LYS A 390 -19.05 42.84 16.68
N LEU A 391 -18.14 43.49 15.96
CA LEU A 391 -16.97 42.84 15.37
C LEU A 391 -15.99 42.36 16.44
N ASN A 392 -15.69 43.19 17.44
CA ASN A 392 -14.78 42.85 18.53
C ASN A 392 -15.31 41.70 19.40
N ILE A 393 -16.60 41.71 19.73
CA ILE A 393 -17.24 40.61 20.48
C ILE A 393 -17.23 39.32 19.66
N LYS A 394 -17.61 39.39 18.38
CA LYS A 394 -17.61 38.20 17.51
C LYS A 394 -16.22 37.59 17.38
N LYS A 395 -15.19 38.42 17.21
CA LYS A 395 -13.80 37.99 17.18
C LYS A 395 -13.39 37.30 18.49
N ALA A 396 -13.73 37.90 19.63
CA ALA A 396 -13.46 37.30 20.94
C ALA A 396 -14.18 35.95 21.13
N LEU A 397 -15.39 35.77 20.59
CA LEU A 397 -16.11 34.49 20.63
C LEU A 397 -15.43 33.40 19.79
N LEU A 398 -14.86 33.75 18.63
CA LEU A 398 -14.10 32.80 17.79
C LEU A 398 -12.77 32.40 18.42
N GLU A 399 -12.06 33.37 18.98
CA GLU A 399 -10.76 33.19 19.63
C GLU A 399 -10.88 32.53 21.01
N PHE A 400 -12.08 32.49 21.60
CA PHE A 400 -12.30 31.88 22.89
C PHE A 400 -11.91 30.40 22.88
N ALA A 401 -11.02 30.03 23.80
CA ALA A 401 -10.54 28.67 24.00
C ALA A 401 -11.08 28.14 25.32
N GLY A 402 -12.00 27.17 25.26
CA GLY A 402 -12.60 26.59 26.46
C GLY A 402 -13.89 25.85 26.16
N ALA A 403 -13.79 24.65 25.59
CA ALA A 403 -14.95 23.85 25.21
C ALA A 403 -15.96 23.67 26.37
N SER A 404 -15.49 23.39 27.60
CA SER A 404 -16.34 23.25 28.78
C SER A 404 -17.17 24.51 29.07
N TYR A 405 -16.59 25.70 28.90
CA TYR A 405 -17.31 26.97 29.06
C TYR A 405 -18.28 27.23 27.91
N ILE A 406 -17.93 26.86 26.68
CA ILE A 406 -18.83 26.92 25.52
C ILE A 406 -20.04 26.01 25.76
N ILE A 407 -19.82 24.77 26.22
CA ILE A 407 -20.89 23.83 26.53
C ILE A 407 -21.81 24.40 27.63
N LYS A 408 -21.22 24.93 28.71
CA LYS A 408 -21.99 25.58 29.77
C LYS A 408 -22.85 26.73 29.22
N CYS A 409 -22.28 27.65 28.44
CA CYS A 409 -23.03 28.79 27.93
C CYS A 409 -24.13 28.41 26.94
N LEU A 410 -23.95 27.36 26.14
CA LEU A 410 -24.98 26.80 25.26
C LEU A 410 -26.06 26.02 26.03
N ARG A 411 -25.85 25.78 27.34
CA ARG A 411 -26.82 25.21 28.29
C ARG A 411 -27.31 26.20 29.33
N TYR A 412 -26.97 27.49 29.21
CA TYR A 412 -27.36 28.52 30.16
C TYR A 412 -28.87 28.50 30.44
N THR A 413 -29.25 28.73 31.69
CA THR A 413 -30.66 28.96 32.10
C THR A 413 -30.66 30.06 33.14
N GLU A 414 -31.79 30.74 33.35
CA GLU A 414 -31.92 31.82 34.34
C GLU A 414 -31.55 31.36 35.76
N TYR A 415 -31.68 30.07 36.05
CA TYR A 415 -31.31 29.45 37.33
C TYR A 415 -29.83 29.07 37.45
N LYS A 416 -29.06 29.07 36.35
CA LYS A 416 -27.64 28.68 36.29
C LYS A 416 -26.79 29.85 35.80
N GLN A 417 -26.74 30.92 36.59
CA GLN A 417 -26.11 32.20 36.21
C GLN A 417 -24.58 32.12 36.03
N ASP A 418 -23.94 31.04 36.49
CA ASP A 418 -22.52 30.76 36.29
C ASP A 418 -22.21 30.13 34.92
N TYR A 419 -23.24 29.76 34.14
CA TYR A 419 -23.09 29.14 32.83
C TYR A 419 -22.87 30.20 31.74
N VAL A 420 -21.78 30.97 31.87
CA VAL A 420 -21.43 32.08 30.99
C VAL A 420 -20.00 31.92 30.47
N ILE A 421 -19.74 32.49 29.29
CA ILE A 421 -18.39 32.76 28.82
C ILE A 421 -17.98 34.14 29.34
N GLU A 422 -16.81 34.23 29.94
CA GLU A 422 -16.23 35.52 30.30
C GLU A 422 -15.20 35.93 29.24
N LEU A 423 -15.43 37.08 28.61
CA LEU A 423 -14.55 37.63 27.58
C LEU A 423 -13.91 38.91 28.10
N ASN A 424 -12.65 39.14 27.73
CA ASN A 424 -11.98 40.42 27.94
C ASN A 424 -11.74 41.07 26.58
N ILE A 425 -12.45 42.17 26.31
CA ILE A 425 -12.40 42.82 25.00
C ILE A 425 -11.77 44.19 25.12
N LYS A 426 -10.75 44.44 24.30
CA LYS A 426 -10.06 45.73 24.24
C LYS A 426 -11.08 46.85 23.95
N GLY A 427 -11.09 47.87 24.79
CA GLY A 427 -11.99 49.03 24.68
C GLY A 427 -13.40 48.84 25.25
N ILE A 428 -13.78 47.63 25.66
CA ILE A 428 -15.07 47.35 26.32
C ILE A 428 -14.86 46.90 27.78
N GLY A 429 -13.83 46.08 28.02
CA GLY A 429 -13.54 45.47 29.32
C GLY A 429 -14.05 44.03 29.43
N ARG A 430 -14.28 43.58 30.66
CA ARG A 430 -14.76 42.22 30.96
C ARG A 430 -16.27 42.15 30.74
N ILE A 431 -16.71 41.19 29.93
CA ILE A 431 -18.11 40.94 29.63
C ILE A 431 -18.45 39.49 29.89
N LYS A 432 -19.73 39.21 30.17
CA LYS A 432 -20.27 37.85 30.22
C LYS A 432 -21.09 37.60 28.97
N ALA A 433 -21.07 36.38 28.44
CA ALA A 433 -21.81 36.03 27.24
C ALA A 433 -22.48 34.66 27.38
N HIS A 434 -23.74 34.56 26.96
CA HIS A 434 -24.52 33.33 27.06
C HIS A 434 -25.68 33.33 26.05
N ARG A 435 -26.31 32.16 25.86
CA ARG A 435 -27.52 32.07 25.05
C ARG A 435 -28.71 32.74 25.74
N LEU A 436 -29.66 33.23 24.96
CA LEU A 436 -30.98 33.59 25.47
C LEU A 436 -31.73 32.34 25.96
N GLY A 437 -32.54 32.46 27.01
CA GLY A 437 -33.28 31.32 27.60
C GLY A 437 -34.18 30.58 26.61
N LYS A 438 -34.74 31.30 25.63
CA LYS A 438 -35.61 30.82 24.55
C LYS A 438 -34.88 30.34 23.29
N ALA A 439 -33.55 30.49 23.23
CA ALA A 439 -32.74 29.97 22.13
C ALA A 439 -32.61 28.45 22.19
N ILE A 440 -32.20 27.85 21.07
CA ILE A 440 -31.88 26.41 21.00
C ILE A 440 -30.83 26.08 22.07
N MET A 441 -31.11 25.04 22.84
CA MET A 441 -30.25 24.57 23.91
C MET A 441 -29.48 23.34 23.45
N LEU A 442 -28.22 23.25 23.87
CA LEU A 442 -27.41 22.07 23.62
C LEU A 442 -28.02 20.83 24.29
N ASP A 443 -28.11 19.73 23.54
CA ASP A 443 -28.82 18.52 23.98
C ASP A 443 -28.21 17.89 25.25
N LYS A 444 -29.02 17.15 26.02
CA LYS A 444 -28.60 16.49 27.27
C LYS A 444 -27.49 15.47 27.10
N PHE A 445 -27.23 14.97 25.88
CA PHE A 445 -26.12 14.05 25.68
C PHE A 445 -24.82 14.64 26.20
N TRP A 446 -24.62 15.97 26.21
CA TRP A 446 -23.43 16.62 26.77
C TRP A 446 -23.31 16.59 28.31
N GLU A 447 -24.27 16.00 29.04
CA GLU A 447 -24.21 15.87 30.51
C GLU A 447 -23.68 14.50 30.93
N ASN A 448 -22.66 14.49 31.79
CA ASN A 448 -22.19 13.31 32.53
C ASN A 448 -21.94 12.07 31.67
N ILE A 449 -21.45 12.24 30.45
CA ILE A 449 -21.10 11.12 29.58
C ILE A 449 -19.92 10.40 30.20
N LYS A 450 -20.17 9.20 30.72
CA LYS A 450 -19.11 8.28 31.14
C LYS A 450 -18.94 7.22 30.06
N ALA A 451 -17.82 7.27 29.36
CA ALA A 451 -17.40 6.23 28.44
C ALA A 451 -16.19 5.52 29.04
N ASP A 452 -16.38 4.32 29.55
CA ASP A 452 -15.30 3.49 30.10
C ASP A 452 -14.42 4.17 31.17
N GLY A 453 -15.04 4.92 32.08
CA GLY A 453 -14.33 5.65 33.15
C GLY A 453 -13.76 7.00 32.73
N ILE A 454 -13.98 7.42 31.48
CA ILE A 454 -13.60 8.73 30.95
C ILE A 454 -14.79 9.69 31.10
N ASN A 455 -14.55 10.85 31.70
CA ASN A 455 -15.52 11.92 31.89
C ASN A 455 -15.53 12.82 30.65
N LEU A 456 -16.45 12.54 29.74
CA LEU A 456 -16.63 13.34 28.54
C LEU A 456 -17.53 14.55 28.84
N PRO A 457 -17.28 15.70 28.18
CA PRO A 457 -16.24 15.90 27.15
C PRO A 457 -14.89 16.41 27.70
N ASP A 458 -14.81 16.75 28.99
CA ASP A 458 -13.66 17.43 29.60
C ASP A 458 -12.35 16.67 29.41
N ASP A 459 -12.35 15.34 29.60
CA ASP A 459 -11.15 14.53 29.48
C ASP A 459 -10.59 14.54 28.04
N ILE A 460 -11.44 14.57 27.00
CA ILE A 460 -10.98 14.69 25.60
C ILE A 460 -10.23 16.01 25.40
N PHE A 461 -10.80 17.12 25.87
CA PHE A 461 -10.21 18.44 25.66
C PHE A 461 -8.94 18.64 26.51
N ILE A 462 -8.92 18.12 27.74
CA ILE A 462 -7.72 18.06 28.59
C ILE A 462 -6.63 17.25 27.87
N MET A 463 -6.96 16.05 27.39
CA MET A 463 -6.00 15.20 26.69
C MET A 463 -5.54 15.83 25.39
N ARG A 464 -6.40 16.51 24.61
CA ARG A 464 -6.00 17.25 23.42
C ARG A 464 -4.98 18.34 23.75
N ASN A 465 -5.23 19.15 24.77
CA ASN A 465 -4.29 20.20 25.18
C ASN A 465 -2.96 19.60 25.64
N LYS A 466 -2.99 18.51 26.42
CA LYS A 466 -1.77 17.81 26.82
C LYS A 466 -1.05 17.18 25.62
N ALA A 467 -1.76 16.54 24.70
CA ALA A 467 -1.18 15.90 23.52
C ALA A 467 -0.63 16.89 22.50
N ILE A 468 -1.03 18.17 22.52
CA ILE A 468 -0.39 19.24 21.74
C ILE A 468 0.98 19.59 22.34
N HIS A 469 1.03 19.80 23.66
CA HIS A 469 2.24 20.28 24.35
C HIS A 469 3.24 19.17 24.70
N PHE A 470 2.77 17.92 24.78
CA PHE A 470 3.57 16.77 25.19
C PHE A 470 3.46 15.66 24.13
N CYS A 471 4.56 14.91 23.94
CA CYS A 471 4.58 13.73 23.08
C CYS A 471 3.94 12.53 23.78
N LEU A 472 2.62 12.60 23.99
CA LEU A 472 1.88 11.53 24.66
C LEU A 472 1.54 10.40 23.68
N SER A 473 1.83 9.16 24.10
CA SER A 473 1.27 7.99 23.47
C SER A 473 -0.22 7.89 23.83
N ILE A 474 -1.10 8.01 22.83
CA ILE A 474 -2.55 7.95 23.01
C ILE A 474 -3.02 6.53 22.74
N PRO A 475 -3.66 5.84 23.70
CA PRO A 475 -4.21 4.50 23.47
C PRO A 475 -5.29 4.51 22.39
N GLU A 476 -5.37 3.41 21.62
CA GLU A 476 -6.42 3.19 20.60
C GLU A 476 -7.82 3.48 21.15
N LYS A 477 -8.12 2.93 22.34
CA LYS A 477 -9.40 3.09 23.02
C LYS A 477 -9.81 4.56 23.17
N MET A 478 -8.86 5.42 23.57
CA MET A 478 -9.15 6.85 23.76
C MET A 478 -9.47 7.54 22.44
N SER A 479 -8.73 7.19 21.39
CA SER A 479 -8.98 7.70 20.04
C SER A 479 -10.36 7.29 19.54
N ARG A 480 -10.72 6.01 19.69
CA ARG A 480 -12.06 5.49 19.33
C ARG A 480 -13.19 6.19 20.09
N ILE A 481 -13.01 6.42 21.39
CA ILE A 481 -13.98 7.17 22.21
C ILE A 481 -14.13 8.60 21.69
N SER A 482 -13.03 9.24 21.30
CA SER A 482 -13.05 10.61 20.77
C SER A 482 -13.73 10.69 19.40
N VAL A 483 -13.49 9.73 18.52
CA VAL A 483 -14.19 9.63 17.22
C VAL A 483 -15.69 9.46 17.43
N LYS A 484 -16.09 8.52 18.29
CA LYS A 484 -17.51 8.28 18.59
C LYS A 484 -18.17 9.53 19.19
N PHE A 485 -17.49 10.19 20.12
CA PHE A 485 -17.98 11.43 20.72
C PHE A 485 -18.19 12.54 19.66
N THR A 486 -17.23 12.73 18.76
CA THR A 486 -17.35 13.71 17.67
C THR A 486 -18.44 13.33 16.67
N GLU A 487 -18.64 12.05 16.39
CA GLU A 487 -19.75 11.56 15.57
C GLU A 487 -21.12 11.88 16.21
N GLU A 488 -21.29 11.66 17.51
CA GLU A 488 -22.52 12.05 18.22
C GLU A 488 -22.71 13.58 18.27
N ASN A 489 -21.63 14.35 18.42
CA ASN A 489 -21.68 15.82 18.31
C ASN A 489 -22.15 16.28 16.92
N LEU A 490 -21.66 15.66 15.85
CA LEU A 490 -22.10 15.97 14.48
C LEU A 490 -23.55 15.56 14.24
N LYS A 491 -23.98 14.39 14.71
CA LYS A 491 -25.39 13.96 14.65
C LYS A 491 -26.32 14.94 15.36
N GLU A 492 -25.94 15.41 16.55
CA GLU A 492 -26.74 16.40 17.28
C GLU A 492 -26.74 17.77 16.59
N TYR A 493 -25.61 18.19 16.03
CA TYR A 493 -25.55 19.40 15.20
C TYR A 493 -26.54 19.30 14.04
N ASN A 494 -26.50 18.18 13.30
CA ASN A 494 -27.38 17.93 12.16
C ASN A 494 -28.86 17.89 12.55
N LYS A 495 -29.18 17.39 13.75
CA LYS A 495 -30.56 17.27 14.24
C LYS A 495 -31.14 18.60 14.74
N ASN A 496 -30.36 19.37 15.51
CA ASN A 496 -30.90 20.48 16.30
C ASN A 496 -30.44 21.87 15.82
N TRP A 497 -29.36 21.95 15.04
CA TRP A 497 -28.69 23.23 14.73
C TRP A 497 -28.70 23.60 13.25
N THR A 498 -29.24 22.72 12.40
CA THR A 498 -29.39 22.94 10.96
C THR A 498 -30.76 22.45 10.50
N GLU A 499 -31.30 23.11 9.47
CA GLU A 499 -32.51 22.68 8.76
C GLU A 499 -32.17 21.69 7.63
N VAL A 500 -30.88 21.57 7.32
CA VAL A 500 -30.35 20.73 6.25
C VAL A 500 -30.18 19.32 6.80
N SER A 501 -31.16 18.47 6.52
CA SER A 501 -31.08 17.05 6.86
C SER A 501 -30.20 16.32 5.84
N ASN A 502 -29.19 15.58 6.33
CA ASN A 502 -28.36 14.63 5.58
C ASN A 502 -27.90 15.10 4.19
N ILE A 503 -26.72 15.71 4.10
CA ILE A 503 -26.08 15.92 2.80
C ILE A 503 -25.52 14.59 2.33
N ALA A 504 -26.28 13.88 1.50
CA ALA A 504 -25.78 12.69 0.82
C ALA A 504 -24.54 13.09 0.00
N GLY A 505 -23.42 12.42 0.22
CA GLY A 505 -22.16 12.78 -0.37
C GLY A 505 -21.16 11.63 -0.45
N ILE A 506 -20.12 11.83 -1.25
CA ILE A 506 -19.00 10.91 -1.43
C ILE A 506 -17.84 11.42 -0.57
N TYR A 507 -17.51 10.66 0.47
CA TYR A 507 -16.44 10.99 1.45
C TYR A 507 -15.31 9.95 1.45
N LYS A 508 -15.27 9.14 0.39
CA LYS A 508 -14.30 8.05 0.18
C LYS A 508 -13.73 8.16 -1.22
N ALA A 509 -12.49 7.72 -1.40
CA ALA A 509 -11.93 7.54 -2.72
C ALA A 509 -12.72 6.45 -3.47
N MET A 510 -12.69 6.50 -4.80
CA MET A 510 -13.20 5.43 -5.65
C MET A 510 -12.58 4.10 -5.24
N ASP A 511 -13.30 2.98 -5.36
CA ASP A 511 -12.65 1.69 -5.11
C ASP A 511 -11.55 1.42 -6.15
N TRP A 512 -10.53 0.68 -5.75
CA TRP A 512 -9.36 0.40 -6.61
C TRP A 512 -9.74 -0.18 -7.97
N GLN A 513 -10.74 -1.05 -8.04
CA GLN A 513 -11.09 -1.73 -9.29
C GLN A 513 -11.78 -0.77 -10.25
N SER A 514 -12.73 0.02 -9.76
CA SER A 514 -13.35 1.10 -10.53
C SER A 514 -12.30 2.12 -10.97
N LEU A 515 -11.33 2.46 -10.11
CA LEU A 515 -10.24 3.36 -10.48
C LEU A 515 -9.38 2.79 -11.62
N CYS A 516 -8.99 1.51 -11.53
CA CYS A 516 -8.29 0.83 -12.61
C CYS A 516 -9.10 0.85 -13.91
N ASP A 517 -10.42 0.63 -13.84
CA ASP A 517 -11.31 0.60 -15.00
C ASP A 517 -11.37 1.99 -15.67
N VAL A 518 -11.62 3.07 -14.93
CA VAL A 518 -11.66 4.43 -15.50
C VAL A 518 -10.30 4.91 -16.02
N CYS A 519 -9.20 4.43 -15.43
CA CYS A 519 -7.84 4.68 -15.94
C CYS A 519 -7.46 3.80 -17.14
N LYS A 520 -8.26 2.77 -17.46
CA LYS A 520 -7.99 1.73 -18.48
C LYS A 520 -6.78 0.84 -18.16
N ILE A 521 -6.54 0.57 -16.88
CA ILE A 521 -5.56 -0.42 -16.43
C ILE A 521 -6.15 -1.82 -16.60
N ASN A 522 -5.85 -2.46 -17.73
CA ASN A 522 -6.41 -3.77 -18.12
C ASN A 522 -5.43 -4.95 -17.98
N PHE A 523 -4.19 -4.69 -17.58
CA PHE A 523 -3.15 -5.70 -17.40
C PHE A 523 -3.06 -6.23 -15.97
N LEU A 524 -3.75 -5.59 -15.02
CA LEU A 524 -3.85 -6.09 -13.64
C LEU A 524 -5.05 -7.05 -13.53
N PRO A 525 -4.91 -8.16 -12.80
CA PRO A 525 -6.01 -9.09 -12.61
C PRO A 525 -7.11 -8.46 -11.77
N LYS A 526 -8.37 -8.62 -12.19
CA LYS A 526 -9.52 -8.36 -11.33
C LYS A 526 -9.58 -9.53 -10.34
N ILE A 527 -9.13 -9.32 -9.10
CA ILE A 527 -9.18 -10.37 -8.09
C ILE A 527 -10.64 -10.77 -7.89
N ARG A 528 -11.01 -11.98 -8.33
CA ARG A 528 -12.26 -12.62 -7.92
C ARG A 528 -12.13 -12.89 -6.44
N ARG A 529 -12.56 -11.94 -5.60
CA ARG A 529 -12.70 -12.21 -4.18
C ARG A 529 -13.77 -13.28 -4.09
N VAL A 530 -13.36 -14.49 -3.68
CA VAL A 530 -14.28 -15.43 -3.07
C VAL A 530 -14.89 -14.64 -1.93
N THR A 531 -16.18 -14.33 -2.05
CA THR A 531 -16.93 -13.76 -0.94
C THR A 531 -16.77 -14.75 0.20
N ASP A 532 -16.09 -14.34 1.27
CA ASP A 532 -16.08 -15.10 2.52
C ASP A 532 -17.56 -15.39 2.85
N GLY A 533 -17.92 -16.67 2.80
CA GLY A 533 -19.26 -17.17 3.09
C GLY A 533 -19.48 -17.29 4.59
#